data_AF-A0A174J674-F1
#
_entry.id   AF-A0A174J674-F1
#
_cell.length_a   1.000
_cell.length_b   1.000
_cell.length_c   1.000
_cell.angle_alpha   90.00
_cell.angle_beta   90.00
_cell.angle_gamma   90.00
#
_symmetry.space_group_name_H-M   'P 1'
#
loop_
_entity.id
_entity.type
_entity.pdbx_description
1 polymer ?
#
loop_
_entity_poly.entity_id
_entity_poly.type
_entity_poly.pdbx_seq_one_letter_code
_entity_poly.pdbx_strand_id
1 'polypeptide(L)'
;MKKFRPLRADEIECRIATVKSNGLSLLLYKDARCDMNILDEEIGPENWQRHHIRENANCIVSIWDENKKQWIDKEDTGTESFTEKEKGLASDSFKRACFNWGIGRELYTAPRIWIPSDRCDIQDSGRKDSYGRAILTCHDKFSVEQIIYDENKCIVALSIRNTTQRKRVFTVDNRPEKDDRK
;
A
#
# COMPACT_ATOMS: atom_id res chain seq x y z
N MET A 1 0.16 -16.75 -17.44
CA MET A 1 -0.49 -15.59 -16.78
C MET A 1 0.48 -14.43 -16.84
N LYS A 2 0.08 -13.28 -17.39
CA LYS A 2 0.91 -12.06 -17.39
C LYS A 2 1.26 -11.71 -15.94
N LYS A 3 2.51 -11.37 -15.66
CA LYS A 3 2.93 -10.88 -14.33
C LYS A 3 2.73 -9.36 -14.33
N PHE A 4 1.83 -8.83 -13.50
CA PHE A 4 1.65 -7.38 -13.34
C PHE A 4 2.96 -6.68 -12.94
N ARG A 5 3.25 -5.49 -13.43
CA ARG A 5 4.42 -4.71 -12.96
C ARG A 5 4.34 -4.40 -11.46
N PRO A 6 5.47 -4.15 -10.77
CA PRO A 6 5.43 -3.61 -9.42
C PRO A 6 4.92 -2.16 -9.40
N LEU A 7 4.48 -1.72 -8.23
CA LEU A 7 4.05 -0.35 -7.95
C LEU A 7 5.22 0.63 -8.12
N ARG A 8 4.93 1.81 -8.66
CA ARG A 8 5.87 2.93 -8.68
C ARG A 8 5.81 3.69 -7.35
N ALA A 9 6.85 4.48 -7.06
CA ALA A 9 6.92 5.26 -5.82
C ALA A 9 5.73 6.23 -5.65
N ASP A 10 5.24 6.82 -6.75
CA ASP A 10 4.09 7.74 -6.79
C ASP A 10 2.73 7.04 -6.61
N GLU A 11 2.69 5.72 -6.72
CA GLU A 11 1.48 4.90 -6.53
C GLU A 11 1.35 4.37 -5.09
N ILE A 12 2.33 4.66 -4.22
CA ILE A 12 2.41 4.16 -2.86
C ILE A 12 2.18 5.28 -1.84
N GLU A 13 1.15 5.10 -1.02
CA GLU A 13 0.85 5.97 0.11
C GLU A 13 1.58 5.51 1.38
N CYS A 14 2.15 6.46 2.13
CA CYS A 14 2.67 6.20 3.47
C CYS A 14 1.62 6.57 4.52
N ARG A 15 1.12 5.57 5.26
CA ARG A 15 0.13 5.77 6.33
C ARG A 15 0.76 5.61 7.70
N ILE A 16 0.52 6.57 8.59
CA ILE A 16 0.90 6.45 10.00
C ILE A 16 0.06 5.36 10.66
N ALA A 17 0.72 4.36 11.22
CA ALA A 17 0.08 3.22 11.87
C ALA A 17 0.10 3.32 13.40
N THR A 18 1.20 3.80 13.98
CA THR A 18 1.33 3.97 15.42
C THR A 18 2.21 5.18 15.69
N VAL A 19 1.82 5.98 16.69
CA VAL A 19 2.60 7.12 17.18
C VAL A 19 2.95 6.86 18.64
N LYS A 20 4.22 7.02 18.99
CA LYS A 20 4.77 6.92 20.35
C LYS A 20 5.63 8.13 20.65
N SER A 21 6.00 8.33 21.90
CA SER A 21 6.85 9.45 22.30
C SER A 21 8.24 9.44 21.64
N ASN A 22 8.75 8.27 21.28
CA ASN A 22 10.06 8.09 20.66
C ASN A 22 10.04 7.97 19.13
N GLY A 23 8.88 8.15 18.48
CA GLY A 23 8.76 8.02 17.03
C GLY A 23 7.42 7.44 16.59
N LEU A 24 7.31 7.19 15.29
CA LEU A 24 6.12 6.60 14.67
C LEU A 24 6.48 5.51 13.68
N SER A 25 5.52 4.62 13.39
CA SER A 25 5.65 3.62 12.33
C SER A 25 4.79 3.98 11.13
N LEU A 26 5.34 3.77 9.94
CA LEU A 26 4.61 3.91 8.68
C LEU A 26 4.31 2.53 8.07
N LEU A 27 3.18 2.46 7.37
CA LEU A 27 2.80 1.34 6.51
C LEU A 27 2.69 1.86 5.07
N LEU A 28 3.04 1.00 4.11
CA LEU A 28 2.87 1.28 2.69
C LEU A 28 1.52 0.75 2.22
N TYR A 29 0.75 1.60 1.55
CA TYR A 29 -0.56 1.27 0.99
C TYR A 29 -0.63 1.69 -0.47
N LYS A 30 -1.59 1.10 -1.20
CA LYS A 30 -2.08 1.63 -2.47
C LYS A 30 -3.55 2.03 -2.34
N ASP A 31 -3.96 2.98 -3.16
CA ASP A 31 -5.38 3.30 -3.35
C ASP A 31 -6.00 2.40 -4.43
N ALA A 32 -7.32 2.47 -4.59
CA ALA A 32 -8.02 1.66 -5.58
C ALA A 32 -7.77 2.14 -7.03
N ARG A 33 -7.34 3.39 -7.24
CA ARG A 33 -7.07 3.91 -8.59
C ARG A 33 -5.79 3.31 -9.14
N CYS A 34 -4.81 3.07 -8.29
CA CYS A 34 -3.60 2.32 -8.62
C CYS A 34 -3.94 0.94 -9.23
N ASP A 35 -4.86 0.19 -8.62
CA ASP A 35 -5.31 -1.09 -9.18
C ASP A 35 -5.98 -0.94 -10.54
N MET A 36 -6.87 0.06 -10.69
CA MET A 36 -7.55 0.32 -11.97
C MET A 36 -6.54 0.67 -13.07
N ASN A 37 -5.59 1.56 -12.78
CA ASN A 37 -4.56 1.96 -13.73
C ASN A 37 -3.69 0.76 -14.15
N ILE A 38 -3.28 -0.09 -13.20
CA ILE A 38 -2.49 -1.29 -13.52
C ILE A 38 -3.28 -2.28 -14.37
N LEU A 39 -4.58 -2.47 -14.08
CA LEU A 39 -5.44 -3.33 -14.89
C LEU A 39 -5.60 -2.76 -16.32
N ASP A 40 -5.85 -1.47 -16.45
CA ASP A 40 -5.97 -0.79 -17.75
C ASP A 40 -4.66 -0.87 -18.55
N GLU A 41 -3.51 -0.64 -17.91
CA GLU A 41 -2.18 -0.69 -18.54
C GLU A 41 -1.79 -2.11 -18.97
N GLU A 42 -2.01 -3.12 -18.14
CA GLU A 42 -1.46 -4.47 -18.35
C GLU A 42 -2.41 -5.42 -19.08
N ILE A 43 -3.72 -5.23 -18.89
CA ILE A 43 -4.80 -6.10 -19.38
C ILE A 43 -5.62 -5.41 -20.47
N GLY A 44 -5.79 -4.08 -20.37
CA GLY A 44 -6.63 -3.28 -21.24
C GLY A 44 -8.00 -3.04 -20.60
N PRO A 45 -8.57 -1.82 -20.71
CA PRO A 45 -9.77 -1.41 -19.97
C PRO A 45 -11.02 -2.25 -20.29
N GLU A 46 -11.10 -2.83 -21.49
CA GLU A 46 -12.22 -3.69 -21.92
C GLU A 46 -12.06 -5.17 -21.52
N ASN A 47 -10.88 -5.55 -20.99
CA ASN A 47 -10.50 -6.95 -20.75
C ASN A 47 -10.48 -7.31 -19.25
N TRP A 48 -10.98 -6.42 -18.40
CA TRP A 48 -11.23 -6.69 -16.99
C TRP A 48 -12.57 -6.10 -16.56
N GLN A 49 -13.18 -6.70 -15.55
CA GLN A 49 -14.42 -6.20 -14.95
C GLN A 49 -14.40 -6.42 -13.45
N ARG A 50 -15.24 -5.66 -12.73
CA ARG A 50 -15.47 -5.87 -11.29
C ARG A 50 -16.95 -5.92 -10.95
N HIS A 51 -17.27 -6.75 -9.98
CA HIS A 51 -18.62 -6.87 -9.42
C HIS A 51 -18.55 -6.79 -7.90
N HIS A 52 -19.51 -6.10 -7.29
CA HIS A 52 -19.64 -6.02 -5.83
C HIS A 52 -20.88 -6.78 -5.38
N ILE A 53 -20.70 -7.73 -4.45
CA ILE A 53 -21.78 -8.48 -3.84
C ILE A 53 -22.07 -7.83 -2.48
N ARG A 54 -23.25 -7.22 -2.34
CA ARG A 54 -23.61 -6.45 -1.14
C ARG A 54 -23.84 -7.32 0.09
N GLU A 55 -24.33 -8.55 -0.09
CA GLU A 55 -24.71 -9.43 1.02
C GLU A 55 -23.52 -9.90 1.86
N ASN A 56 -22.37 -10.13 1.23
CA ASN A 56 -21.14 -10.60 1.88
C ASN A 56 -20.00 -9.58 1.85
N ALA A 57 -20.27 -8.37 1.33
CA ALA A 57 -19.28 -7.31 1.14
C ALA A 57 -18.08 -7.68 0.24
N ASN A 58 -18.24 -8.67 -0.62
CA ASN A 58 -17.15 -9.13 -1.47
C ASN A 58 -17.06 -8.31 -2.76
N CYS A 59 -15.86 -8.30 -3.32
CA CYS A 59 -15.61 -7.85 -4.68
C CYS A 59 -15.02 -8.99 -5.49
N ILE A 60 -15.57 -9.22 -6.67
CA ILE A 60 -15.03 -10.10 -7.69
C ILE A 60 -14.34 -9.23 -8.73
N VAL A 61 -13.08 -9.53 -9.03
CA VAL A 61 -12.33 -8.97 -10.16
C VAL A 61 -12.08 -10.08 -11.16
N SER A 62 -12.58 -9.89 -12.37
CA SER A 62 -12.51 -10.87 -13.45
C SER A 62 -11.61 -10.36 -14.56
N ILE A 63 -10.78 -11.23 -15.11
CA ILE A 63 -9.92 -10.95 -16.27
C ILE A 63 -10.27 -11.94 -17.38
N TRP A 64 -10.42 -11.45 -18.61
CA TRP A 64 -10.72 -12.29 -19.77
C TRP A 64 -9.50 -13.14 -20.14
N ASP A 65 -9.68 -14.45 -20.24
CA ASP A 65 -8.67 -15.39 -20.73
C ASP A 65 -9.01 -15.77 -22.18
N GLU A 66 -8.30 -15.16 -23.13
CA GLU A 66 -8.51 -15.39 -24.57
C GLU A 66 -8.32 -16.85 -24.99
N ASN A 67 -7.41 -17.58 -24.34
CA ASN A 67 -7.14 -18.98 -24.72
C ASN A 67 -8.29 -19.89 -24.30
N LYS A 68 -8.87 -19.62 -23.12
CA LYS A 68 -10.00 -20.39 -22.57
C LYS A 68 -11.36 -19.85 -23.00
N LYS A 69 -11.40 -18.64 -23.58
CA LYS A 69 -12.61 -17.90 -23.94
C LYS A 69 -13.58 -17.76 -22.76
N GLN A 70 -13.05 -17.40 -21.59
CA GLN A 70 -13.86 -17.25 -20.38
C GLN A 70 -13.29 -16.16 -19.46
N TRP A 71 -14.15 -15.62 -18.61
CA TRP A 71 -13.74 -14.81 -17.47
C TRP A 71 -13.14 -15.70 -16.38
N ILE A 72 -11.97 -15.30 -15.87
CA ILE A 72 -11.36 -15.93 -14.70
C ILE A 72 -11.59 -14.98 -13.54
N ASP A 73 -12.12 -15.51 -12.44
CA ASP A 73 -12.55 -14.69 -11.31
C ASP A 73 -11.59 -14.83 -10.12
N LYS A 74 -11.38 -13.73 -9.41
CA LYS A 74 -10.83 -13.72 -8.05
C LYS A 74 -11.71 -12.85 -7.17
N GLU A 75 -12.05 -13.38 -6.01
CA GLU A 75 -12.91 -12.73 -5.04
C GLU A 75 -12.16 -12.47 -3.74
N ASP A 76 -12.47 -11.38 -3.05
CA ASP A 76 -12.07 -11.15 -1.67
C ASP A 76 -13.09 -10.26 -0.92
N THR A 77 -13.05 -10.30 0.40
CA THR A 77 -13.90 -9.51 1.29
C THR A 77 -13.16 -8.29 1.82
N GLY A 78 -13.86 -7.19 2.06
CA GLY A 78 -13.30 -5.96 2.58
C GLY A 78 -13.56 -5.78 4.07
N THR A 79 -12.94 -4.77 4.68
CA THR A 79 -13.29 -4.29 6.03
C THR A 79 -13.87 -2.88 5.96
N GLU A 80 -14.90 -2.59 6.77
CA GLU A 80 -15.47 -1.24 6.86
C GLU A 80 -14.43 -0.23 7.34
N SER A 81 -14.45 0.96 6.74
CA SER A 81 -13.74 2.12 7.27
C SER A 81 -14.51 2.77 8.42
N PHE A 82 -13.82 3.55 9.26
CA PHE A 82 -14.46 4.34 10.32
C PHE A 82 -15.29 5.52 9.77
N THR A 83 -15.01 5.97 8.54
CA THR A 83 -15.69 7.08 7.85
C THR A 83 -16.14 6.61 6.46
N GLU A 84 -17.38 6.89 6.06
CA GLU A 84 -17.96 6.41 4.78
C GLU A 84 -17.88 4.87 4.64
N LYS A 85 -18.41 4.15 5.64
CA LYS A 85 -18.30 2.68 5.80
C LYS A 85 -18.46 1.89 4.51
N GLU A 86 -19.56 2.13 3.78
CA GLU A 86 -19.89 1.41 2.54
C GLU A 86 -18.83 1.64 1.44
N LYS A 87 -18.35 2.87 1.28
CA LYS A 87 -17.33 3.22 0.28
C LYS A 87 -15.97 2.63 0.65
N GLY A 88 -15.62 2.67 1.93
CA GLY A 88 -14.39 2.06 2.44
C GLY A 88 -14.40 0.54 2.24
N LEU A 89 -15.52 -0.10 2.56
CA LEU A 89 -15.73 -1.54 2.39
C LEU A 89 -15.58 -1.98 0.92
N ALA A 90 -16.25 -1.28 0.00
CA ALA A 90 -16.17 -1.58 -1.43
C ALA A 90 -14.75 -1.35 -1.99
N SER A 91 -14.06 -0.30 -1.56
CA SER A 91 -12.69 -0.03 -2.00
C SER A 91 -11.71 -1.06 -1.46
N ASP A 92 -11.86 -1.46 -0.19
CA ASP A 92 -10.99 -2.45 0.42
C ASP A 92 -11.16 -3.84 -0.20
N SER A 93 -12.41 -4.30 -0.41
CA SER A 93 -12.67 -5.58 -1.08
C SER A 93 -12.12 -5.62 -2.50
N PHE A 94 -12.25 -4.53 -3.27
CA PHE A 94 -11.66 -4.43 -4.60
C PHE A 94 -10.12 -4.53 -4.59
N LYS A 95 -9.45 -3.76 -3.71
CA LYS A 95 -7.98 -3.83 -3.58
C LYS A 95 -7.51 -5.22 -3.18
N ARG A 96 -8.28 -5.92 -2.36
CA ARG A 96 -7.99 -7.29 -1.90
C ARG A 96 -8.18 -8.34 -2.99
N ALA A 97 -9.25 -8.24 -3.77
CA ALA A 97 -9.42 -9.05 -4.97
C ALA A 97 -8.27 -8.84 -5.98
N CYS A 98 -7.77 -7.62 -6.11
CA CYS A 98 -6.58 -7.31 -6.93
C CYS A 98 -5.27 -7.91 -6.36
N PHE A 99 -5.13 -8.03 -5.03
CA PHE A 99 -4.01 -8.78 -4.44
C PHE A 99 -4.04 -10.25 -4.84
N ASN A 100 -5.22 -10.86 -5.01
CA ASN A 100 -5.34 -12.25 -5.47
C ASN A 100 -4.86 -12.43 -6.93
N TRP A 101 -4.88 -11.37 -7.73
CA TRP A 101 -4.26 -11.30 -9.06
C TRP A 101 -2.76 -11.05 -9.05
N GLY A 102 -2.21 -10.55 -7.94
CA GLY A 102 -0.79 -10.26 -7.78
C GLY A 102 -0.43 -8.78 -7.79
N ILE A 103 -1.41 -7.88 -7.89
CA ILE A 103 -1.17 -6.43 -7.92
C ILE A 103 -0.86 -5.92 -6.51
N GLY A 104 0.32 -5.33 -6.30
CA GLY A 104 0.71 -4.74 -5.01
C GLY A 104 1.12 -5.75 -3.93
N ARG A 105 1.36 -7.03 -4.26
CA ARG A 105 1.84 -8.04 -3.29
C ARG A 105 3.21 -7.70 -2.70
N GLU A 106 4.02 -6.97 -3.44
CA GLU A 106 5.30 -6.43 -3.01
C GLU A 106 5.20 -5.57 -1.74
N LEU A 107 4.04 -4.94 -1.47
CA LEU A 107 3.83 -4.14 -0.26
C LEU A 107 3.96 -4.99 1.01
N TYR A 108 3.70 -6.30 0.95
CA TYR A 108 3.90 -7.23 2.07
C TYR A 108 5.37 -7.56 2.34
N THR A 109 6.27 -7.20 1.43
CA THR A 109 7.72 -7.33 1.62
C THR A 109 8.34 -6.06 2.20
N ALA A 110 7.52 -5.06 2.53
CA ALA A 110 8.00 -3.80 3.07
C ALA A 110 8.78 -4.02 4.38
N PRO A 111 9.93 -3.34 4.54
CA PRO A 111 10.68 -3.38 5.78
C PRO A 111 9.91 -2.68 6.91
N ARG A 112 10.32 -2.91 8.16
CA ARG A 112 9.77 -2.14 9.29
C ARG A 112 10.19 -0.68 9.18
N ILE A 113 9.25 0.20 8.82
CA ILE A 113 9.51 1.63 8.70
C ILE A 113 9.26 2.32 10.05
N TRP A 114 10.33 2.71 10.72
CA TRP A 114 10.29 3.49 11.96
C TRP A 114 10.89 4.88 11.73
N ILE A 115 10.13 5.92 12.05
CA ILE A 115 10.56 7.33 11.99
C ILE A 115 10.80 7.81 13.42
N PRO A 116 12.05 8.08 13.82
CA PRO A 116 12.36 8.60 15.14
C PRO A 116 11.76 10.00 15.38
N SER A 117 11.51 10.36 16.63
CA SER A 117 10.84 11.61 17.03
C SER A 117 11.60 12.89 16.67
N ASP A 118 12.91 12.84 16.38
CA ASP A 118 13.69 13.97 15.85
C ASP A 118 13.50 14.19 14.34
N ARG A 119 12.66 13.37 13.69
CA ARG A 119 12.37 13.41 12.24
C ARG A 119 10.87 13.52 11.91
N CYS A 120 10.03 13.68 12.90
CA CYS A 120 8.60 13.89 12.75
C CYS A 120 8.06 14.76 13.88
N ASP A 121 6.98 15.48 13.61
CA ASP A 121 6.32 16.32 14.60
C ASP A 121 5.26 15.51 15.37
N ILE A 122 5.61 15.07 16.59
CA ILE A 122 4.73 14.29 17.46
C ILE A 122 4.14 15.22 18.52
N GLN A 123 2.81 15.21 18.60
CA GLN A 123 2.04 16.09 19.48
C GLN A 123 1.02 15.29 20.31
N ASP A 124 0.55 15.87 21.40
CA ASP A 124 -0.62 15.35 22.11
C ASP A 124 -1.88 15.61 21.27
N SER A 125 -2.71 14.59 21.08
CA SER A 125 -3.97 14.71 20.35
C SER A 125 -5.09 15.39 21.15
N GLY A 126 -4.88 15.67 22.44
CA GLY A 126 -5.89 16.13 23.38
C GLY A 126 -6.87 15.02 23.81
N ARG A 127 -6.66 13.78 23.37
CA ARG A 127 -7.48 12.61 23.68
C ARG A 127 -6.72 11.66 24.60
N LYS A 128 -7.47 10.87 25.37
CA LYS A 128 -6.92 9.83 26.26
C LYS A 128 -7.38 8.44 25.83
N ASP A 129 -6.52 7.44 26.04
CA ASP A 129 -6.88 6.04 25.85
C ASP A 129 -7.78 5.52 26.99
N SER A 130 -8.22 4.26 26.90
CA SER A 130 -9.05 3.60 27.92
C SER A 130 -8.39 3.52 29.31
N TYR A 131 -7.07 3.74 29.40
CA TYR A 131 -6.28 3.74 30.63
C TYR A 131 -5.94 5.16 31.10
N GLY A 132 -6.50 6.20 30.47
CA GLY A 132 -6.28 7.60 30.82
C GLY A 132 -4.94 8.18 30.35
N ARG A 133 -4.18 7.47 29.50
CA ARG A 133 -2.90 7.96 28.95
C ARG A 133 -3.14 8.83 27.73
N ALA A 134 -2.36 9.89 27.56
CA ALA A 134 -2.45 10.78 26.41
C ALA A 134 -2.20 10.01 25.10
N ILE A 135 -3.09 10.20 24.12
CA ILE A 135 -2.93 9.67 22.77
C ILE A 135 -2.09 10.67 21.98
N LEU A 136 -1.00 10.19 21.38
CA LEU A 136 -0.14 11.00 20.54
C LEU A 136 -0.60 10.97 19.08
N THR A 137 -0.34 12.06 18.37
CA THR A 137 -0.64 12.23 16.95
C THR A 137 0.54 12.83 16.21
N CYS A 138 0.54 12.71 14.89
CA CYS A 138 1.48 13.37 14.00
C CYS A 138 0.73 13.78 12.73
N HIS A 139 0.86 15.04 12.34
CA HIS A 139 0.20 15.61 11.16
C HIS A 139 1.14 15.74 9.95
N ASP A 140 2.38 15.27 10.09
CA ASP A 140 3.33 15.24 8.99
C ASP A 140 2.86 14.30 7.88
N LYS A 141 3.17 14.70 6.65
CA LYS A 141 2.91 13.92 5.45
C LYS A 141 4.18 13.22 5.01
N PHE A 142 4.03 11.98 4.57
CA PHE A 142 5.13 11.13 4.13
C PHE A 142 4.87 10.62 2.72
N SER A 143 5.92 10.49 1.93
CA SER A 143 5.85 9.88 0.60
C SER A 143 7.06 9.00 0.34
N VAL A 144 6.86 7.95 -0.45
CA VAL A 144 7.98 7.17 -1.00
C VAL A 144 8.74 8.06 -1.97
N GLU A 145 10.03 8.25 -1.71
CA GLU A 145 10.92 9.01 -2.59
C GLU A 145 11.56 8.10 -3.64
N GLN A 146 11.94 6.90 -3.22
CA GLN A 146 12.53 5.88 -4.11
C GLN A 146 12.21 4.50 -3.57
N ILE A 147 11.96 3.57 -4.49
CA ILE A 147 11.75 2.16 -4.19
C ILE A 147 12.43 1.30 -5.26
N ILE A 148 13.04 0.20 -4.84
CA ILE A 148 13.71 -0.76 -5.73
C ILE A 148 13.26 -2.16 -5.34
N TYR A 149 12.99 -2.96 -6.37
CA TYR A 149 12.54 -4.34 -6.24
C TYR A 149 13.58 -5.29 -6.82
N ASP A 150 13.65 -6.51 -6.30
CA ASP A 150 14.37 -7.62 -6.93
C ASP A 150 13.51 -8.34 -8.00
N GLU A 151 14.05 -9.42 -8.57
CA GLU A 151 13.37 -10.27 -9.56
C GLU A 151 12.09 -10.94 -9.05
N ASN A 152 11.97 -11.11 -7.74
CA ASN A 152 10.80 -11.67 -7.05
C ASN A 152 9.81 -10.60 -6.60
N LYS A 153 10.07 -9.33 -6.94
CA LYS A 153 9.32 -8.14 -6.52
C LYS A 153 9.37 -7.89 -5.02
N CYS A 154 10.40 -8.37 -4.33
CA CYS A 154 10.66 -8.00 -2.95
C CYS A 154 11.30 -6.60 -2.90
N ILE A 155 10.86 -5.76 -1.95
CA ILE A 155 11.43 -4.44 -1.73
C ILE A 155 12.84 -4.60 -1.14
N VAL A 156 13.85 -4.27 -1.94
CA VAL A 156 15.27 -4.36 -1.54
C VAL A 156 15.88 -3.01 -1.20
N ALA A 157 15.32 -1.91 -1.69
CA ALA A 157 15.69 -0.57 -1.22
C ALA A 157 14.48 0.35 -1.16
N LEU A 158 14.43 1.20 -0.13
CA LEU A 158 13.32 2.12 0.11
C LEU A 158 13.83 3.41 0.76
N SER A 159 13.42 4.55 0.20
CA SER A 159 13.62 5.89 0.79
C SER A 159 12.27 6.56 0.99
N ILE A 160 12.04 7.15 2.17
CA ILE A 160 10.83 7.90 2.48
C ILE A 160 11.21 9.32 2.89
N ARG A 161 10.45 10.29 2.35
CA ARG A 161 10.55 11.71 2.66
C ARG A 161 9.37 12.14 3.50
N ASN A 162 9.65 12.89 4.57
CA ASN A 162 8.66 13.71 5.24
C ASN A 162 8.48 14.97 4.39
N THR A 163 7.35 15.09 3.72
CA THR A 163 7.07 16.17 2.77
C THR A 163 6.70 17.47 3.48
N THR A 164 6.15 17.40 4.70
CA THR A 164 5.91 18.57 5.55
C THR A 164 7.22 19.23 5.94
N GLN A 165 8.19 18.44 6.41
CA GLN A 165 9.51 18.93 6.83
C GLN A 165 10.55 18.97 5.69
N ARG A 166 10.16 18.53 4.48
CA ARG A 166 11.00 18.45 3.27
C ARG A 166 12.32 17.68 3.45
N LYS A 167 12.36 16.73 4.37
CA LYS A 167 13.57 15.96 4.73
C LYS A 167 13.37 14.48 4.47
N ARG A 168 14.43 13.80 4.04
CA ARG A 168 14.46 12.33 4.02
C ARG A 168 14.52 11.79 5.45
N VAL A 169 13.61 10.89 5.79
CA VAL A 169 13.44 10.43 7.18
C VAL A 169 13.74 8.96 7.39
N PHE A 170 13.66 8.15 6.33
CA PHE A 170 13.94 6.72 6.37
C PHE A 170 14.66 6.27 5.10
N THR A 171 15.62 5.37 5.27
CA THR A 171 16.37 4.72 4.19
C THR A 171 16.71 3.29 4.60
N VAL A 172 16.57 2.38 3.66
CA VAL A 172 17.08 1.01 3.75
C VAL A 172 17.56 0.59 2.37
N ASP A 173 18.67 -0.11 2.34
CA ASP A 173 19.27 -0.66 1.12
C ASP A 173 19.88 -2.01 1.47
N ASN A 174 19.19 -3.07 1.08
CA ASN A 174 19.57 -4.47 1.27
C ASN A 174 20.05 -5.09 -0.04
N ARG A 175 20.33 -4.28 -1.07
CA ARG A 175 20.90 -4.79 -2.31
C ARG A 175 22.29 -5.34 -2.01
N PRO A 176 22.70 -6.45 -2.64
CA PRO A 176 24.06 -6.94 -2.51
C PRO A 176 25.03 -5.84 -2.96
N GLU A 177 26.11 -5.64 -2.19
CA GLU A 177 27.20 -4.76 -2.60
C GLU A 177 27.67 -5.17 -4.00
N LYS A 178 27.77 -4.21 -4.92
CA LYS A 178 28.39 -4.48 -6.20
C LYS A 178 29.85 -4.85 -5.92
N ASP A 179 30.24 -6.07 -6.27
CA ASP A 179 31.64 -6.48 -6.26
C ASP A 179 32.35 -5.68 -7.37
N ASP A 180 32.82 -4.48 -7.04
CA ASP A 180 33.57 -3.59 -7.95
C ASP A 180 35.02 -4.12 -8.16
N ARG A 181 35.16 -5.43 -8.32
CA ARG A 181 36.41 -6.08 -8.76
C ARG A 181 36.30 -6.39 -10.25
N LYS A 182 36.69 -5.43 -11.07
CA LYS A 182 37.22 -5.63 -12.42
C LYS A 182 38.55 -4.90 -12.56
#